data_AF-A0A359CHU3-F1
#
_entry.id   AF-A0A359CHU3-F1
#
_cell.length_a   1.000
_cell.length_b   1.000
_cell.length_c   1.000
_cell.angle_alpha   90.00
_cell.angle_beta   90.00
_cell.angle_gamma   90.00
#
_symmetry.space_group_name_H-M   'P 1'
#
loop_
_entity.id
_entity.type
_entity.pdbx_description
1 polymer ?
#
loop_
_entity_poly.entity_id
_entity_poly.type
_entity_poly.pdbx_seq_one_letter_code
_entity_poly.pdbx_strand_id
1 'polypeptide(L)'
;IYRDIKDYIYRVITGLGGGKSGATYINHGKVLTKGYTLTARYDFSNWLSLGGNFTEINTRNNVKTYANSDAANLTYGARMPNVPYLFANSDVTFYWHDFGRKDNMLTAVYDNFYVKSFPRFSEALGNQAESEFVVPTQFSHNVSVSYSMQGGRYNLSFECQNITDAKLYDNFKLQKAGRAFYGKVRISL
;
A
#
# COMPACT_ATOMS: atom_id res chain seq x y z
N ILE A 1 9.92 -3.22 14.55
CA ILE A 1 8.62 -2.64 14.96
C ILE A 1 7.99 -3.55 16.01
N TYR A 2 7.76 -3.01 17.21
CA TYR A 2 7.00 -3.66 18.27
C TYR A 2 6.04 -2.62 18.85
N ARG A 3 4.74 -2.92 18.90
CA ARG A 3 3.73 -2.03 19.45
C ARG A 3 2.68 -2.85 20.18
N ASP A 4 2.54 -2.60 21.48
CA ASP A 4 1.47 -3.16 22.31
C ASP A 4 0.44 -2.06 22.58
N ILE A 5 -0.74 -2.19 21.97
CA ILE A 5 -1.82 -1.22 22.10
C ILE A 5 -2.83 -1.77 23.10
N LYS A 6 -3.09 -0.98 24.15
CA LYS A 6 -4.24 -1.16 25.04
C LYS A 6 -5.33 -0.20 24.58
N ASP A 7 -6.57 -0.67 24.55
CA ASP A 7 -7.74 0.08 24.08
C ASP A 7 -7.73 0.42 22.59
N TYR A 8 -7.46 -0.58 21.75
CA TYR A 8 -7.48 -0.45 20.30
C TYR A 8 -8.91 -0.21 19.78
N ILE A 9 -9.20 1.03 19.40
CA ILE A 9 -10.47 1.40 18.78
C ILE A 9 -10.41 1.10 17.28
N TYR A 10 -11.38 0.35 16.76
CA TYR A 10 -11.51 0.11 15.33
C TYR A 10 -12.94 0.25 14.84
N ARG A 11 -13.05 0.56 13.55
CA ARG A 11 -14.33 0.78 12.89
C ARG A 11 -14.96 -0.57 12.53
N VAL A 12 -16.19 -0.78 12.97
CA VAL A 12 -17.02 -1.91 12.56
C VAL A 12 -18.28 -1.42 11.84
N ILE A 13 -18.80 -2.25 10.95
CA ILE A 13 -20.07 -2.00 10.28
C ILE A 13 -21.17 -2.57 11.17
N THR A 14 -22.15 -1.74 11.52
CA THR A 14 -23.28 -2.13 12.38
C THR A 14 -24.58 -1.90 11.63
N GLY A 15 -25.48 -2.88 11.67
CA GLY A 15 -26.83 -2.72 11.11
C GLY A 15 -27.62 -1.69 11.93
N LEU A 16 -28.15 -0.67 11.25
CA LEU A 16 -28.99 0.38 11.85
C LEU A 16 -30.50 0.04 11.79
N GLY A 17 -30.84 -1.17 11.32
CA GLY A 17 -32.22 -1.57 11.01
C GLY A 17 -32.68 -1.11 9.62
N GLY A 18 -33.73 -1.77 9.09
CA GLY A 18 -34.34 -1.40 7.80
C GLY A 18 -33.43 -1.52 6.58
N GLY A 19 -32.48 -2.46 6.58
CA GLY A 19 -31.49 -2.65 5.51
C GLY A 19 -30.39 -1.60 5.46
N LYS A 20 -30.34 -0.66 6.42
CA LYS A 20 -29.32 0.37 6.51
C LYS A 20 -28.15 -0.11 7.37
N SER A 21 -26.94 0.18 6.94
CA SER A 21 -25.71 -0.11 7.68
C SER A 21 -24.97 1.18 7.99
N GLY A 22 -24.53 1.32 9.24
CA GLY A 22 -23.70 2.43 9.71
C GLY A 22 -22.29 1.95 10.04
N ALA A 23 -21.39 2.90 10.24
CA ALA A 23 -20.07 2.63 10.80
C ALA A 23 -20.05 3.11 12.25
N THR A 24 -19.67 2.24 13.18
CA THR A 24 -19.42 2.61 14.58
C THR A 24 -17.98 2.26 14.95
N TYR A 25 -17.49 2.86 16.02
CA TYR A 25 -16.19 2.58 16.59
C TYR A 25 -16.39 1.75 17.84
N ILE A 26 -15.72 0.60 17.91
CA ILE A 26 -15.70 -0.24 19.12
C ILE A 26 -14.27 -0.36 19.63
N ASN A 27 -14.13 -0.38 20.95
CA ASN A 27 -12.87 -0.72 21.59
C ASN A 27 -12.69 -2.25 21.56
N HIS A 28 -11.72 -2.71 20.79
CA HIS A 28 -11.36 -4.13 20.70
C HIS A 28 -10.61 -4.64 21.93
N GLY A 29 -9.98 -3.75 22.69
CA GLY A 29 -9.10 -4.09 23.80
C GLY A 29 -7.63 -4.11 23.39
N LYS A 30 -6.96 -5.26 23.44
CA LYS A 30 -5.50 -5.38 23.28
C LYS A 30 -5.09 -5.90 21.91
N VAL A 31 -4.20 -5.18 21.24
CA VAL A 31 -3.64 -5.60 19.95
C VAL A 31 -2.11 -5.52 20.02
N LEU A 32 -1.46 -6.60 19.58
CA LEU A 32 -0.01 -6.69 19.54
C LEU A 32 0.47 -6.71 18.09
N THR A 33 1.29 -5.73 17.75
CA THR A 33 1.90 -5.60 16.42
C THR A 33 3.39 -5.89 16.51
N LYS A 34 3.85 -6.85 15.71
CA LYS A 34 5.28 -7.19 15.55
C LYS A 34 5.62 -7.18 14.08
N GLY A 35 6.75 -6.59 13.72
CA GLY A 35 7.17 -6.52 12.33
C GLY A 35 8.51 -5.86 12.12
N TYR A 36 8.94 -5.80 10.88
CA TYR A 36 10.15 -5.11 10.46
C TYR A 36 9.92 -4.42 9.13
N THR A 37 10.69 -3.36 8.92
CA THR A 37 10.73 -2.61 7.67
C THR A 37 12.19 -2.52 7.27
N LEU A 38 12.48 -2.92 6.03
CA LEU A 38 13.77 -2.82 5.41
C LEU A 38 13.66 -1.81 4.29
N THR A 39 14.58 -0.85 4.26
CA THR A 39 14.71 0.11 3.17
C THR A 39 16.13 0.05 2.67
N ALA A 40 16.30 -0.02 1.35
CA ALA A 40 17.59 0.04 0.71
C ALA A 40 17.52 1.02 -0.46
N ARG A 41 18.60 1.77 -0.66
CA ARG A 41 18.81 2.58 -1.85
C ARG A 41 20.26 2.48 -2.27
N TYR A 42 20.47 2.39 -3.57
CA TYR A 42 21.77 2.30 -4.19
C TYR A 42 21.79 3.23 -5.40
N ASP A 43 22.66 4.23 -5.33
CA ASP A 43 22.88 5.19 -6.40
C ASP A 43 24.21 4.83 -7.09
N PHE A 44 24.11 4.42 -8.36
CA PHE A 44 25.26 4.12 -9.20
C PHE A 44 25.60 5.33 -10.05
N SER A 45 26.64 6.05 -9.63
CA SER A 45 27.10 7.28 -10.28
C SER A 45 25.93 8.27 -10.42
N ASN A 46 25.99 9.12 -11.45
CA ASN A 46 24.90 10.03 -11.81
C ASN A 46 23.97 9.42 -12.87
N TRP A 47 23.91 8.10 -13.02
CA TRP A 47 23.25 7.46 -14.16
C TRP A 47 22.08 6.57 -13.76
N LEU A 48 22.15 5.94 -12.59
CA LEU A 48 21.15 5.00 -12.15
C LEU A 48 20.96 5.10 -10.64
N SER A 49 19.70 5.08 -10.21
CA SER A 49 19.31 4.97 -8.82
C SER A 49 18.32 3.83 -8.67
N LEU A 50 18.57 2.95 -7.71
CA LEU A 50 17.71 1.82 -7.37
C LEU A 50 17.28 1.95 -5.92
N GLY A 51 15.99 1.91 -5.66
CA GLY A 51 15.42 2.03 -4.31
C GLY A 51 14.34 1.00 -4.05
N GLY A 52 14.10 0.72 -2.78
CA GLY A 52 12.94 -0.06 -2.37
C GLY A 52 12.73 -0.14 -0.87
N ASN A 53 11.49 -0.43 -0.51
CA ASN A 53 11.04 -0.71 0.84
C ASN A 53 10.35 -2.07 0.87
N PHE A 54 10.63 -2.85 1.90
CA PHE A 54 9.92 -4.06 2.23
C PHE A 54 9.43 -3.97 3.67
N THR A 55 8.15 -4.21 3.89
CA THR A 55 7.56 -4.17 5.21
C THR A 55 6.74 -5.43 5.46
N GLU A 56 7.05 -6.11 6.56
CA GLU A 56 6.24 -7.19 7.11
C GLU A 56 5.80 -6.83 8.53
N ILE A 57 4.48 -6.75 8.75
CA ILE A 57 3.87 -6.35 10.02
C ILE A 57 2.72 -7.30 10.36
N ASN A 58 2.89 -8.06 11.43
CA ASN A 58 1.87 -8.93 11.97
C ASN A 58 1.17 -8.25 13.15
N THR A 59 -0.02 -7.70 12.89
CA THR A 59 -0.93 -7.16 13.91
C THR A 59 -1.93 -8.25 14.31
N ARG A 60 -1.89 -8.68 15.57
CA ARG A 60 -2.72 -9.79 16.09
C ARG A 60 -3.55 -9.36 17.29
N ASN A 61 -4.74 -9.95 17.43
CA ASN A 61 -5.58 -9.78 18.61
C ASN A 61 -4.88 -10.44 19.82
N ASN A 62 -4.75 -9.68 20.92
CA ASN A 62 -4.09 -10.09 22.15
C ASN A 62 -5.06 -10.13 23.36
N VAL A 63 -6.37 -10.16 23.11
CA VAL A 63 -7.42 -10.31 24.11
C VAL A 63 -7.76 -11.78 24.33
N LYS A 64 -7.46 -12.32 25.51
CA LYS A 64 -7.66 -13.74 25.84
C LYS A 64 -9.12 -14.10 26.14
N THR A 65 -9.87 -13.20 26.78
CA THR A 65 -11.25 -13.41 27.23
C THR A 65 -12.13 -12.22 26.84
N TYR A 66 -13.42 -12.45 26.60
CA TYR A 66 -14.35 -11.37 26.28
C TYR A 66 -14.53 -10.42 27.46
N ALA A 67 -14.75 -9.13 27.18
CA ALA A 67 -15.09 -8.18 28.24
C ALA A 67 -16.39 -8.63 28.92
N ASN A 68 -16.34 -8.84 30.24
CA ASN A 68 -17.45 -9.31 31.09
C ASN A 68 -17.84 -10.80 30.96
N SER A 69 -16.94 -11.67 30.49
CA SER A 69 -17.16 -13.13 30.49
C SER A 69 -15.85 -13.91 30.62
N ASP A 70 -15.87 -15.07 31.29
CA ASP A 70 -14.76 -16.04 31.31
C ASP A 70 -14.62 -16.84 30.01
N ALA A 71 -15.51 -16.59 29.04
CA ALA A 71 -15.42 -17.21 27.72
C ALA A 71 -14.14 -16.78 26.99
N ALA A 72 -13.40 -17.77 26.50
CA ALA A 72 -12.20 -17.55 25.69
C ALA A 72 -12.55 -16.84 24.39
N ASN A 73 -11.72 -15.86 24.00
CA ASN A 73 -11.89 -15.16 22.75
C ASN A 73 -11.47 -16.06 21.58
N LEU A 74 -12.43 -16.40 20.73
CA LEU A 74 -12.23 -17.26 19.56
C LEU A 74 -11.22 -16.69 18.55
N THR A 75 -10.94 -15.39 18.61
CA THR A 75 -10.01 -14.69 17.71
C THR A 75 -8.68 -14.36 18.36
N TYR A 76 -8.41 -14.85 19.58
CA TYR A 76 -7.13 -14.64 20.24
C TYR A 76 -5.97 -15.18 19.41
N GLY A 77 -4.96 -14.34 19.17
CA GLY A 77 -3.80 -14.68 18.34
C GLY A 77 -4.05 -14.62 16.82
N ALA A 78 -5.30 -14.45 16.37
CA ALA A 78 -5.61 -14.26 14.95
C ALA A 78 -5.14 -12.89 14.47
N ARG A 79 -4.82 -12.77 13.17
CA ARG A 79 -4.49 -11.46 12.58
C ARG A 79 -5.71 -10.54 12.59
N MET A 80 -5.43 -9.25 12.75
CA MET A 80 -6.45 -8.23 12.60
C MET A 80 -7.00 -8.22 11.17
N PRO A 81 -8.33 -8.24 11.00
CA PRO A 81 -8.95 -8.22 9.68
C PRO A 81 -8.71 -6.90 8.96
N ASN A 82 -8.67 -6.96 7.62
CA ASN A 82 -8.55 -5.82 6.72
C ASN A 82 -7.29 -4.97 6.95
N VAL A 83 -6.20 -5.60 7.41
CA VAL A 83 -4.89 -4.96 7.58
C VAL A 83 -3.85 -5.68 6.71
N PRO A 84 -3.24 -4.98 5.73
CA PRO A 84 -2.11 -5.53 4.99
C PRO A 84 -0.96 -5.83 5.94
N TYR A 85 -0.40 -7.05 5.86
CA TYR A 85 0.70 -7.49 6.71
C TYR A 85 2.02 -7.65 5.96
N LEU A 86 2.00 -7.65 4.62
CA LEU A 86 3.20 -7.74 3.79
C LEU A 86 3.01 -6.90 2.55
N PHE A 87 3.84 -5.87 2.41
CA PHE A 87 3.85 -4.99 1.26
C PHE A 87 5.26 -4.51 0.98
N ALA A 88 5.52 -4.21 -0.29
CA ALA A 88 6.81 -3.74 -0.76
C ALA A 88 6.66 -2.72 -1.88
N ASN A 89 7.63 -1.83 -2.01
CA ASN A 89 7.78 -0.96 -3.17
C ASN A 89 9.22 -1.00 -3.67
N SER A 90 9.40 -0.72 -4.95
CA SER A 90 10.72 -0.48 -5.51
C SER A 90 10.64 0.56 -6.61
N ASP A 91 11.74 1.28 -6.79
CA ASP A 91 11.91 2.30 -7.80
C ASP A 91 13.26 2.14 -8.50
N VAL A 92 13.25 2.35 -9.82
CA VAL A 92 14.43 2.41 -10.67
C VAL A 92 14.36 3.72 -11.41
N THR A 93 15.34 4.59 -11.17
CA THR A 93 15.47 5.86 -11.88
C THR A 93 16.72 5.85 -12.72
N PHE A 94 16.55 6.04 -14.02
CA PHE A 94 17.63 6.21 -14.99
C PHE A 94 17.78 7.68 -15.37
N TYR A 95 19.02 8.12 -15.43
CA TYR A 95 19.43 9.49 -15.62
C TYR A 95 20.36 9.58 -16.85
N TRP A 96 19.91 10.27 -17.90
CA TRP A 96 20.70 10.54 -19.09
C TRP A 96 21.03 12.03 -19.20
N HIS A 97 22.22 12.37 -18.73
CA HIS A 97 22.78 13.72 -18.77
C HIS A 97 23.20 14.11 -20.19
N ASP A 98 22.98 15.39 -20.53
CA ASP A 98 23.33 16.00 -21.82
C ASP A 98 22.72 15.31 -23.03
N PHE A 99 21.53 14.70 -22.86
CA PHE A 99 20.81 14.05 -23.96
C PHE A 99 20.35 15.08 -25.00
N GLY A 100 20.90 14.98 -26.22
CA GLY A 100 20.61 15.85 -27.35
C GLY A 100 21.26 17.25 -27.30
N ARG A 101 21.41 17.85 -26.12
CA ARG A 101 22.11 19.13 -25.92
C ARG A 101 22.68 19.22 -24.51
N LYS A 102 23.76 19.97 -24.34
CA LYS A 102 24.32 20.31 -23.03
C LYS A 102 23.27 20.98 -22.13
N ASP A 103 23.28 20.61 -20.85
CA ASP A 103 22.34 21.05 -19.80
C ASP A 103 20.89 20.52 -19.98
N ASN A 104 20.70 19.52 -20.84
CA ASN A 104 19.45 18.76 -20.89
C ASN A 104 19.56 17.48 -20.08
N MET A 105 18.42 17.00 -19.60
CA MET A 105 18.35 15.80 -18.78
C MET A 105 17.12 14.98 -19.14
N LEU A 106 17.32 13.74 -19.57
CA LEU A 106 16.24 12.76 -19.67
C LEU A 106 16.25 11.89 -18.41
N THR A 107 15.12 11.82 -17.72
CA THR A 107 14.93 10.96 -16.55
C THR A 107 13.82 9.98 -16.83
N ALA A 108 14.09 8.69 -16.70
CA ALA A 108 13.09 7.63 -16.79
C ALA A 108 12.97 6.95 -15.43
N VAL A 109 11.76 6.89 -14.88
CA VAL A 109 11.47 6.23 -13.61
C VAL A 109 10.53 5.08 -13.87
N TYR A 110 10.84 3.93 -13.29
CA TYR A 110 9.91 2.83 -13.14
C TYR A 110 9.74 2.55 -11.65
N ASP A 111 8.51 2.56 -11.18
CA ASP A 111 8.19 2.22 -9.80
C ASP A 111 7.10 1.16 -9.74
N ASN A 112 7.08 0.44 -8.63
CA ASN A 112 6.06 -0.56 -8.37
C ASN A 112 5.66 -0.60 -6.90
N PHE A 113 4.47 -1.16 -6.68
CA PHE A 113 3.93 -1.37 -5.34
C PHE A 113 3.24 -2.73 -5.29
N TYR A 114 3.69 -3.58 -4.37
CA TYR A 114 3.20 -4.92 -4.14
C TYR A 114 2.53 -5.00 -2.77
N VAL A 115 1.33 -5.59 -2.73
CA VAL A 115 0.63 -5.93 -1.49
C VAL A 115 0.16 -7.37 -1.58
N LYS A 116 0.58 -8.21 -0.64
CA LYS A 116 0.13 -9.60 -0.57
C LYS A 116 -1.34 -9.66 -0.15
N SER A 117 -2.05 -10.68 -0.61
CA SER A 117 -3.42 -10.94 -0.16
C SER A 117 -3.53 -11.02 1.37
N PHE A 118 -4.60 -10.43 1.90
CA PHE A 118 -4.84 -10.35 3.34
C PHE A 118 -6.31 -10.60 3.67
N PRO A 119 -6.59 -11.17 4.85
CA PRO A 119 -7.94 -11.53 5.23
C PRO A 119 -8.79 -10.27 5.48
N ARG A 120 -10.00 -10.24 4.93
CA ARG A 120 -11.00 -9.19 5.16
C ARG A 120 -11.71 -9.36 6.51
N PHE A 121 -11.92 -10.60 6.93
CA PHE A 121 -12.55 -10.97 8.20
C PHE A 121 -11.56 -11.71 9.10
N SER A 122 -11.91 -11.94 10.36
CA SER A 122 -11.04 -12.66 11.29
C SER A 122 -10.67 -14.03 10.71
N GLU A 123 -9.37 -14.34 10.68
CA GLU A 123 -8.85 -15.64 10.22
C GLU A 123 -9.46 -16.82 10.99
N ALA A 124 -9.92 -16.58 12.23
CA ALA A 124 -10.45 -17.60 13.12
C ALA A 124 -11.96 -17.87 12.99
N LEU A 125 -12.72 -17.04 12.26
CA LEU A 125 -14.19 -17.08 12.25
C LEU A 125 -14.81 -17.29 10.85
N GLY A 126 -14.01 -17.53 9.82
CA GLY A 126 -14.50 -17.64 8.44
C GLY A 126 -13.72 -18.65 7.60
N ASN A 127 -14.40 -19.23 6.60
CA ASN A 127 -13.80 -20.19 5.68
C ASN A 127 -12.87 -19.43 4.71
N GLN A 128 -11.56 -19.45 4.96
CA GLN A 128 -10.55 -18.73 4.16
C GLN A 128 -10.49 -19.16 2.68
N ALA A 129 -11.20 -20.24 2.33
CA ALA A 129 -11.33 -20.74 0.95
C ALA A 129 -12.22 -19.87 0.05
N GLU A 130 -13.07 -19.00 0.62
CA GLU A 130 -13.96 -18.15 -0.16
C GLU A 130 -13.34 -16.78 -0.48
N SER A 131 -13.39 -16.39 -1.77
CA SER A 131 -12.76 -15.17 -2.29
C SER A 131 -13.34 -13.88 -1.69
N GLU A 132 -14.55 -13.92 -1.13
CA GLU A 132 -15.18 -12.77 -0.47
C GLU A 132 -14.53 -12.42 0.89
N PHE A 133 -13.79 -13.36 1.48
CA PHE A 133 -13.15 -13.21 2.79
C PHE A 133 -11.70 -12.74 2.69
N VAL A 134 -11.16 -12.58 1.48
CA VAL A 134 -9.76 -12.21 1.25
C VAL A 134 -9.68 -11.03 0.28
N VAL A 135 -8.90 -10.02 0.63
CA VAL A 135 -8.49 -8.98 -0.31
C VAL A 135 -7.36 -9.56 -1.16
N PRO A 136 -7.49 -9.60 -2.50
CA PRO A 136 -6.52 -10.25 -3.37
C PRO A 136 -5.17 -9.51 -3.38
N THR A 137 -4.12 -10.23 -3.78
CA THR A 137 -2.79 -9.66 -4.01
C THR A 137 -2.86 -8.61 -5.10
N GLN A 138 -2.20 -7.48 -4.89
CA GLN A 138 -2.17 -6.36 -5.82
C GLN A 138 -0.72 -6.03 -6.16
N PHE A 139 -0.44 -5.84 -7.45
CA PHE A 139 0.87 -5.42 -7.93
C PHE A 139 0.69 -4.34 -8.99
N SER A 140 1.09 -3.12 -8.66
CA SER A 140 1.00 -1.97 -9.56
C SER A 140 2.36 -1.64 -10.14
N HIS A 141 2.38 -1.29 -11.42
CA HIS A 141 3.57 -0.90 -12.16
C HIS A 141 3.33 0.46 -12.80
N ASN A 142 4.19 1.43 -12.50
CA ASN A 142 4.11 2.77 -13.04
C ASN A 142 5.42 3.11 -13.75
N VAL A 143 5.30 3.89 -14.82
CA VAL A 143 6.45 4.38 -15.59
C VAL A 143 6.26 5.87 -15.79
N SER A 144 7.29 6.65 -15.53
CA SER A 144 7.32 8.06 -15.90
C SER A 144 8.60 8.40 -16.66
N VAL A 145 8.48 9.31 -17.62
CA VAL A 145 9.59 9.86 -18.37
C VAL A 145 9.48 11.37 -18.30
N SER A 146 10.56 12.03 -17.90
CA SER A 146 10.65 13.47 -17.92
C SER A 146 11.87 13.93 -18.68
N TYR A 147 11.71 15.02 -19.43
CA TYR A 147 12.76 15.64 -20.20
C TYR A 147 12.87 17.11 -19.79
N SER A 148 14.03 17.44 -19.25
CA SER A 148 14.40 18.77 -18.80
C SER A 148 15.32 19.41 -19.82
N MET A 149 15.07 20.66 -20.18
CA MET A 149 15.87 21.42 -21.13
C MET A 149 16.38 22.72 -20.53
N GLN A 150 17.54 23.19 -21.02
CA GLN A 150 18.17 24.44 -20.61
C GLN A 150 18.33 24.55 -19.08
N GLY A 151 18.92 23.52 -18.46
CA GLY A 151 19.16 23.52 -17.01
C GLY A 151 17.90 23.56 -16.16
N GLY A 152 16.77 23.05 -16.66
CA GLY A 152 15.51 23.00 -15.90
C GLY A 152 14.47 24.06 -16.26
N ARG A 153 14.74 24.93 -17.24
CA ARG A 153 13.80 25.99 -17.64
C ARG A 153 12.51 25.42 -18.24
N TYR A 154 12.63 24.40 -19.09
CA TYR A 154 11.50 23.70 -19.69
C TYR A 154 11.52 22.25 -19.25
N ASN A 155 10.42 21.75 -18.70
CA ASN A 155 10.27 20.34 -18.34
C ASN A 155 9.00 19.79 -18.94
N LEU A 156 9.13 18.69 -19.66
CA LEU A 156 8.03 17.87 -20.15
C LEU A 156 8.05 16.56 -19.39
N SER A 157 6.95 16.19 -18.75
CA SER A 157 6.80 14.91 -18.06
C SER A 157 5.62 14.16 -18.61
N PHE A 158 5.80 12.86 -18.82
CA PHE A 158 4.77 11.91 -19.17
C PHE A 158 4.78 10.77 -18.15
N GLU A 159 3.61 10.37 -17.67
CA GLU A 159 3.45 9.32 -16.68
C GLU A 159 2.37 8.34 -17.12
N CYS A 160 2.65 7.06 -16.98
CA CYS A 160 1.73 5.95 -17.18
C CYS A 160 1.60 5.21 -15.85
N GLN A 161 0.44 5.33 -15.21
CA GLN A 161 0.11 4.56 -14.02
C GLN A 161 -0.54 3.24 -14.41
N ASN A 162 -0.20 2.18 -13.68
CA ASN A 162 -0.75 0.84 -13.87
C ASN A 162 -0.61 0.33 -15.33
N ILE A 163 0.62 0.28 -15.83
CA ILE A 163 0.91 -0.10 -17.23
C ILE A 163 0.38 -1.49 -17.60
N THR A 164 0.31 -2.41 -16.62
CA THR A 164 -0.21 -3.77 -16.77
C THR A 164 -1.74 -3.86 -16.73
N ASP A 165 -2.44 -2.74 -16.51
CA ASP A 165 -3.89 -2.68 -16.36
C ASP A 165 -4.44 -3.66 -15.30
N ALA A 166 -3.69 -3.78 -14.19
CA ALA A 166 -4.06 -4.65 -13.09
C ALA A 166 -5.29 -4.12 -12.37
N LYS A 167 -6.15 -5.03 -11.87
CA LYS A 167 -7.29 -4.64 -11.02
C LYS A 167 -6.78 -4.31 -9.63
N LEU A 168 -6.60 -3.02 -9.38
CA LEU A 168 -6.18 -2.48 -8.08
C LEU A 168 -7.40 -1.99 -7.30
N TYR A 169 -7.36 -2.10 -5.98
CA TYR A 169 -8.44 -1.75 -5.06
C TYR A 169 -7.89 -0.89 -3.91
N ASP A 170 -8.40 0.33 -3.77
CA ASP A 170 -8.05 1.23 -2.65
C ASP A 170 -8.82 0.85 -1.36
N ASN A 171 -10.07 0.42 -1.52
CA ASN A 171 -10.88 -0.17 -0.47
C ASN A 171 -11.62 -1.38 -1.03
N PHE A 172 -12.14 -2.26 -0.17
CA PHE A 172 -12.94 -3.39 -0.64
C PHE A 172 -14.08 -2.91 -1.54
N LYS A 173 -14.11 -3.41 -2.78
CA LYS A 173 -15.01 -3.02 -3.87
C LYS A 173 -14.85 -1.60 -4.42
N LEU A 174 -13.92 -0.80 -3.90
CA LEU A 174 -13.52 0.47 -4.50
C LEU A 174 -12.26 0.26 -5.33
N GLN A 175 -12.47 0.01 -6.63
CA GLN A 175 -11.39 -0.17 -7.59
C GLN A 175 -10.66 1.16 -7.81
N LYS A 176 -9.32 1.14 -7.86
CA LYS A 176 -8.53 2.27 -8.36
C LYS A 176 -8.76 2.42 -9.87
N ALA A 177 -8.38 3.57 -10.41
CA ALA A 177 -8.26 3.72 -11.85
C ALA A 177 -7.38 2.59 -12.42
N GLY A 178 -7.78 2.06 -13.58
CA GLY A 178 -6.98 1.09 -14.36
C GLY A 178 -5.73 1.77 -14.93
N ARG A 179 -5.38 1.49 -16.18
CA ARG A 179 -4.29 2.23 -16.84
C ARG A 179 -4.66 3.70 -17.07
N ALA A 180 -3.81 4.62 -16.59
CA ALA A 180 -4.01 6.06 -16.74
C ALA A 180 -2.74 6.75 -17.25
N PHE A 181 -2.91 7.76 -18.10
CA PHE A 181 -1.82 8.53 -18.69
C PHE A 181 -1.93 9.99 -18.31
N TYR A 182 -0.81 10.59 -17.92
CA TYR A 182 -0.71 11.97 -17.51
C TYR A 182 0.42 12.67 -18.26
N GLY A 183 0.19 13.92 -18.62
CA GLY A 183 1.19 14.80 -19.23
C GLY A 183 1.27 16.09 -18.43
N LYS A 184 2.49 16.56 -18.18
CA LYS A 184 2.74 17.82 -17.48
C LYS A 184 3.82 18.61 -18.20
N VAL A 185 3.55 19.89 -18.41
CA VAL A 185 4.53 20.87 -18.89
C VAL A 185 4.80 21.86 -17.77
N ARG A 186 6.07 22.10 -17.46
CA ARG A 186 6.50 23.10 -16.48
C ARG A 186 7.52 24.03 -17.12
N ILE A 187 7.27 25.32 -16.98
CA ILE A 187 8.19 26.40 -17.40
C ILE A 187 8.60 27.15 -16.14
N SER A 188 9.92 27.31 -15.93
CA SER A 188 10.47 28.19 -14.90
C SER A 188 10.97 29.47 -15.56
N LEU A 189 10.58 30.62 -15.01
CA LEU A 189 10.98 31.95 -15.49
C LEU A 189 12.23 32.42 -14.76
#